data_AF-F7QND5-F1
#
_entry.id   AF-F7QND5-F1
#
_cell.length_a   1.000
_cell.length_b   1.000
_cell.length_c   1.000
_cell.angle_alpha   90.00
_cell.angle_beta   90.00
_cell.angle_gamma   90.00
#
_symmetry.space_group_name_H-M   'P 1'
#
loop_
_entity.id
_entity.type
_entity.pdbx_description
1 polymer ?
#
loop_
_entity_poly.entity_id
_entity_poly.type
_entity_poly.pdbx_seq_one_letter_code
_entity_poly.pdbx_strand_id
1 'polypeptide(L)' 'MEWLRGPKVIIREVTEPDPPDIDRLAYLIENGDPGDPTTIEEMARLMGQTR' A
#
# COMPACT_ATOMS: atom_id res chain seq x y z
N MET A 1 -35.87 22.07 18.91
CA MET A 1 -34.94 21.88 17.78
C MET A 1 -33.62 21.27 18.27
N GLU A 2 -33.66 20.14 18.98
CA GLU A 2 -32.45 19.56 19.63
C GLU A 2 -32.05 18.19 19.08
N TRP A 3 -32.74 17.70 18.05
CA TRP A 3 -32.59 16.34 17.54
C TRP A 3 -31.49 16.14 16.48
N LEU A 4 -30.74 17.19 16.11
CA LEU A 4 -29.72 17.13 15.04
C LEU A 4 -28.28 16.90 15.52
N ARG A 5 -28.05 16.64 16.81
CA ARG A 5 -26.71 16.32 17.31
C ARG A 5 -26.43 14.81 17.25
N GLY A 6 -26.47 14.27 16.03
CA GLY A 6 -25.93 12.93 15.77
C GLY A 6 -24.42 12.88 16.03
N PRO A 7 -23.85 11.69 16.28
CA PRO A 7 -22.42 11.52 16.49
C PRO A 7 -21.64 12.08 15.31
N LYS A 8 -20.65 12.93 15.60
CA LYS A 8 -19.81 13.60 14.62
C LYS A 8 -18.93 12.54 13.94
N VAL A 9 -19.31 12.10 12.74
CA VAL A 9 -18.52 11.14 11.95
C VAL A 9 -17.25 11.85 11.50
N ILE A 10 -16.10 11.41 12.01
CA ILE A 10 -14.79 11.88 11.57
C ILE A 10 -14.40 11.03 10.36
N ILE A 11 -14.53 11.60 9.16
CA ILE A 11 -14.02 10.97 7.94
C ILE A 11 -12.51 11.22 7.94
N ARG A 12 -11.72 10.18 8.21
CA ARG A 12 -10.28 10.20 7.92
C ARG A 12 -10.12 9.96 6.43
N GLU A 13 -9.48 10.89 5.73
CA GLU A 13 -9.05 10.69 4.36
C GLU A 13 -8.11 9.47 4.34
N VAL A 14 -8.52 8.43 3.61
CA VAL A 14 -7.63 7.34 3.25
C VAL A 14 -6.77 7.91 2.14
N THR A 15 -5.59 8.43 2.49
CA THR A 15 -4.54 8.76 1.52
C THR A 15 -4.29 7.48 0.72
N GLU A 16 -4.63 7.53 -0.56
CA GLU A 16 -4.53 6.51 -1.62
C GLU A 16 -4.45 5.04 -1.18
N PRO A 17 -5.40 4.16 -1.60
CA PRO A 17 -5.26 2.74 -1.31
C PRO A 17 -3.92 2.25 -1.85
N ASP A 18 -3.10 1.64 -0.97
CA ASP A 18 -1.86 1.00 -1.39
C ASP A 18 -2.14 0.15 -2.64
N PRO A 19 -1.36 0.30 -3.72
CA PRO A 19 -1.57 -0.50 -4.91
C PRO A 19 -1.52 -1.98 -4.52
N PRO A 20 -2.39 -2.83 -5.11
CA PRO A 20 -2.39 -4.25 -4.79
C PRO A 20 -0.99 -4.82 -4.99
N ASP A 21 -0.60 -5.78 -4.15
CA ASP A 21 0.77 -6.32 -4.09
C ASP A 21 1.34 -6.74 -5.47
N ILE A 22 0.47 -7.14 -6.39
CA ILE A 22 0.80 -7.48 -7.78
C ILE A 22 1.24 -6.25 -8.59
N ASP A 23 0.53 -5.12 -8.45
CA ASP A 23 0.87 -3.88 -9.16
C ASP A 23 2.20 -3.30 -8.64
N ARG A 24 2.44 -3.43 -7.32
CA ARG A 24 3.72 -3.06 -6.71
C ARG A 24 4.86 -3.96 -7.19
N LEU A 25 4.63 -5.26 -7.32
CA LEU A 25 5.61 -6.19 -7.86
C LEU A 25 5.93 -5.87 -9.33
N ALA A 26 4.91 -5.63 -10.15
CA ALA A 26 5.09 -5.23 -11.55
C ALA A 26 5.90 -3.93 -11.67
N TYR A 27 5.59 -2.94 -10.83
CA TYR A 27 6.34 -1.69 -10.78
C TYR A 27 7.83 -1.89 -10.46
N LEU A 28 8.15 -2.74 -9.48
CA LEU A 28 9.54 -3.05 -9.12
C LEU A 28 10.27 -3.84 -10.22
N ILE A 29 9.58 -4.68 -10.99
CA ILE A 29 10.16 -5.40 -12.12
C ILE A 29 10.52 -4.44 -13.26
N GLU A 30 9.65 -3.47 -13.53
CA GLU A 30 9.81 -2.54 -14.66
C GLU A 30 10.75 -1.37 -14.36
N ASN A 31 10.71 -0.86 -13.12
CA ASN A 31 11.36 0.41 -12.75
C ASN A 31 12.33 0.28 -11.57
N GLY A 32 12.39 -0.88 -10.91
CA GLY A 32 13.29 -1.10 -9.78
C GLY A 32 14.75 -1.17 -10.21
N ASP A 33 15.65 -0.77 -9.31
CA ASP A 33 17.09 -0.92 -9.53
C ASP A 33 17.52 -2.35 -9.13
N PRO A 34 17.95 -3.20 -10.08
CA PRO A 34 18.44 -4.54 -9.75
C PRO A 34 19.76 -4.54 -8.95
N GLY A 35 20.47 -3.40 -8.89
CA GLY A 35 21.63 -3.22 -8.04
C GLY A 35 21.29 -2.82 -6.60
N ASP A 36 20.05 -2.43 -6.33
CA ASP A 36 19.57 -2.08 -5.00
C ASP A 36 19.05 -3.33 -4.26
N PRO A 37 19.70 -3.75 -3.17
CA PRO A 37 19.24 -4.90 -2.39
C PRO A 37 17.83 -4.72 -1.81
N THR A 38 17.40 -3.48 -1.53
CA THR A 38 16.05 -3.23 -1.00
C THR A 38 14.96 -3.51 -2.04
N THR A 39 15.22 -3.23 -3.32
CA THR A 39 14.32 -3.59 -4.42
C THR A 39 14.14 -5.11 -4.49
N ILE A 40 15.24 -5.87 -4.39
CA ILE A 40 15.20 -7.35 -4.42
C ILE A 40 14.47 -7.92 -3.21
N GLU A 41 14.71 -7.40 -2.01
CA GLU A 41 14.04 -7.81 -0.78
C GLU A 41 12.52 -7.57 -0.85
N GLU A 42 12.11 -6.41 -1.36
CA GLU A 42 10.70 -6.07 -1.50
C GLU A 42 10.00 -6.95 -2.54
N MET A 43 10.66 -7.27 -3.66
CA MET A 43 10.15 -8.24 -4.64
C MET A 43 9.99 -9.64 -4.02
N ALA A 44 10.97 -10.09 -3.24
CA ALA A 44 10.91 -11.40 -2.56
C ALA A 44 9.78 -11.46 -1.52
N ARG A 45 9.56 -10.34 -0.79
CA ARG A 45 8.45 -10.18 0.15
C ARG A 45 7.10 -10.28 -0.56
N LEU A 46 6.94 -9.57 -1.68
CA LEU A 46 5.69 -9.55 -2.46
C LEU A 46 5.40 -10.89 -3.14
N MET A 47 6.43 -11.66 -3.51
CA MET A 47 6.28 -13.03 -4.03
C MET A 47 5.97 -14.08 -2.95
N GLY A 48 5.89 -13.69 -1.68
CA GLY A 48 5.58 -14.62 -0.57
C GLY A 48 6.70 -15.62 -0.29
N GLN A 49 7.96 -15.30 -0.64
CA GLN A 49 9.13 -16.14 -0.32
C GLN A 49 9.65 -15.93 1.11
N THR A 50 8.86 -15.30 1.99
CA THR A 50 9.17 -15.14 3.42
C THR A 50 8.89 -16.44 4.17
N ARG A 51 9.97 -17.16 4.51
CA ARG A 51 10.01 -18.21 5.53
C ARG A 51 10.26 -17.61 6.91
#